data_AF-A0A7Y6QKR9-F1
#
_entry.id   AF-A0A7Y6QKR9-F1
#
_cell.length_a   1.000
_cell.length_b   1.000
_cell.length_c   1.000
_cell.angle_alpha   90.00
_cell.angle_beta   90.00
_cell.angle_gamma   90.00
#
_symmetry.space_group_name_H-M   'P 1'
#
loop_
_entity.id
_entity.type
_entity.pdbx_description
1 polymer ?
#
loop_
_entity_poly.entity_id
_entity_poly.type
_entity_poly.pdbx_seq_one_letter_code
_entity_poly.pdbx_strand_id
1 'polypeptide(L)'
;MNPNFLRFASVGLIFCALAACRSTTPNLDAHFGESVSLLQAQQILDPSASNRLAGPEGMDGKAAKAGYDQYQKSFRAPEPRPSTFVIGVGR
;
A
#
# COMPACT_ATOMS: atom_id res chain seq x y z
N MET A 1 -26.35 -51.23 -26.61
CA MET A 1 -25.92 -49.95 -25.97
C MET A 1 -27.13 -49.06 -25.81
N ASN A 2 -27.37 -48.55 -24.60
CA ASN A 2 -28.60 -47.82 -24.29
C ASN A 2 -28.46 -46.34 -24.74
N PRO A 3 -29.26 -45.83 -25.70
CA PRO A 3 -29.06 -44.50 -26.29
C PRO A 3 -29.22 -43.37 -25.27
N ASN A 4 -30.00 -43.60 -24.21
CA ASN A 4 -30.16 -42.66 -23.10
C ASN A 4 -28.87 -42.51 -22.30
N PHE A 5 -28.10 -43.59 -22.09
CA PHE A 5 -26.81 -43.53 -21.39
C PHE A 5 -25.79 -42.70 -22.19
N LEU A 6 -25.78 -42.86 -23.52
CA LEU A 6 -24.89 -42.09 -24.40
C LEU A 6 -25.25 -40.59 -24.39
N ARG A 7 -26.54 -40.25 -24.29
CA ARG A 7 -27.03 -38.87 -24.16
C ARG A 7 -26.69 -38.23 -22.81
N PHE A 8 -26.80 -38.97 -21.71
CA PHE A 8 -26.39 -38.46 -20.40
C PHE A 8 -24.88 -38.28 -20.31
N ALA A 9 -24.10 -39.18 -20.90
CA ALA A 9 -22.64 -39.07 -20.95
C ALA A 9 -22.17 -37.84 -21.75
N SER A 10 -22.78 -37.54 -22.90
CA SER A 10 -22.43 -36.36 -23.69
C SER A 10 -22.82 -35.05 -23.02
N VAL A 11 -23.96 -34.98 -22.34
CA VAL A 11 -24.33 -33.81 -21.53
C VAL A 11 -23.35 -33.61 -20.37
N GLY A 12 -22.97 -34.68 -19.65
CA GLY A 12 -22.00 -34.60 -18.56
C GLY A 12 -20.62 -34.13 -19.01
N LEU A 13 -20.17 -34.56 -20.20
CA LEU A 13 -18.90 -34.14 -20.79
C LEU A 13 -18.89 -32.63 -21.11
N ILE A 14 -19.99 -32.10 -21.63
CA ILE A 14 -20.15 -30.67 -21.93
C ILE A 14 -20.04 -29.84 -20.64
N PHE A 15 -20.70 -30.25 -19.56
CA PHE A 15 -20.60 -29.55 -18.27
C PHE A 15 -19.19 -29.57 -17.68
N CYS A 16 -18.46 -30.69 -17.80
CA CYS A 16 -17.06 -30.77 -17.36
C CYS A 16 -16.14 -29.86 -18.18
N ALA A 17 -16.35 -29.78 -19.50
CA ALA A 17 -15.60 -28.88 -20.36
C ALA A 17 -15.85 -27.40 -20.04
N LEU A 18 -17.08 -27.02 -19.69
CA LEU A 18 -17.41 -25.66 -19.25
C LEU A 18 -16.79 -25.31 -17.89
N ALA A 19 -16.73 -26.28 -16.96
CA ALA A 19 -16.09 -26.09 -15.66
C ALA A 19 -14.56 -25.95 -15.78
N ALA A 20 -13.94 -26.59 -16.76
CA ALA A 20 -12.50 -26.51 -17.02
C ALA A 20 -12.03 -25.15 -17.57
N CYS A 21 -12.93 -24.31 -18.08
CA CYS A 21 -12.60 -22.95 -18.53
C CYS A 21 -12.35 -21.96 -17.38
N ARG A 22 -12.61 -22.35 -16.12
CA ARG A 22 -12.30 -21.52 -14.95
C ARG A 22 -10.94 -21.94 -14.40
N SER A 23 -9.91 -21.18 -14.77
CA SER A 23 -8.60 -21.23 -14.13
C SER A 23 -8.77 -20.84 -12.66
N THR A 24 -8.69 -21.80 -11.74
CA THR A 24 -8.51 -21.52 -10.32
C THR A 24 -7.18 -20.80 -10.16
N THR A 25 -7.12 -19.78 -9.32
CA THR A 25 -5.90 -19.00 -9.06
C THR A 25 -5.35 -19.30 -7.67
N PRO A 26 -5.05 -20.57 -7.32
CA PRO A 26 -4.76 -20.98 -5.95
C PRO A 26 -3.54 -20.27 -5.36
N ASN A 27 -2.54 -19.92 -6.17
CA ASN A 27 -1.41 -19.12 -5.70
C ASN A 27 -1.81 -17.65 -5.44
N LEU A 28 -2.51 -17.01 -6.38
CA LEU A 28 -2.94 -15.61 -6.21
C LEU A 28 -3.91 -15.46 -5.03
N ASP A 29 -4.88 -16.36 -4.90
CA ASP A 29 -5.91 -16.33 -3.86
C ASP A 29 -5.30 -16.58 -2.48
N ALA A 30 -4.27 -17.44 -2.40
CA ALA A 30 -3.55 -17.71 -1.16
C ALA A 30 -2.67 -16.54 -0.70
N HIS A 31 -2.11 -15.78 -1.64
CA HIS A 31 -1.19 -14.66 -1.36
C HIS A 31 -1.85 -13.28 -1.47
N PHE A 32 -3.17 -13.23 -1.65
CA PHE A 32 -3.89 -11.98 -1.81
C PHE A 32 -3.72 -11.09 -0.57
N GLY A 33 -3.14 -9.91 -0.76
CA GLY A 33 -2.92 -8.92 0.30
C GLY A 33 -1.60 -9.06 1.07
N GLU A 34 -0.79 -10.11 0.82
CA GLU A 34 0.49 -10.31 1.50
C GLU A 34 1.45 -9.13 1.30
N SER A 35 1.53 -8.60 0.07
CA SER A 35 2.40 -7.45 -0.24
C SER A 35 2.01 -6.18 0.51
N VAL A 36 0.71 -5.92 0.68
CA VAL A 36 0.20 -4.76 1.43
C VAL A 36 0.44 -4.95 2.92
N SER A 37 0.21 -6.15 3.44
CA SER A 37 0.50 -6.49 4.84
C SER A 37 1.99 -6.33 5.16
N LEU A 38 2.87 -6.79 4.26
CA LEU A 38 4.31 -6.64 4.38
C LEU A 38 4.71 -5.16 4.37
N LEU A 39 4.19 -4.38 3.41
CA LEU A 39 4.48 -2.96 3.31
C LEU A 39 4.02 -2.20 4.56
N GLN A 40 2.83 -2.52 5.07
CA GLN A 40 2.31 -1.94 6.30
C GLN A 40 3.21 -2.28 7.49
N ALA A 41 3.66 -3.53 7.63
CA ALA A 41 4.57 -3.93 8.69
C ALA A 41 5.92 -3.18 8.63
N GLN A 42 6.41 -2.86 7.43
CA GLN A 42 7.61 -2.05 7.24
C GLN A 42 7.42 -0.56 7.57
N GLN A 43 6.19 -0.06 7.49
CA GLN A 43 5.85 1.34 7.79
C GLN A 43 5.49 1.56 9.27
N ILE A 44 5.19 0.50 10.03
CA ILE A 44 4.89 0.60 11.46
C ILE A 44 6.20 0.76 12.24
N LEU A 45 6.38 1.95 12.82
CA LEU A 45 7.55 2.28 13.65
C LEU A 45 7.57 1.48 14.97
N ASP A 46 6.41 1.27 15.58
CA ASP A 46 6.27 0.55 16.85
C ASP A 46 4.97 -0.28 16.87
N PRO A 47 5.07 -1.61 16.62
CA PRO A 47 3.92 -2.51 16.65
C PRO A 47 3.28 -2.65 18.04
N SER A 48 4.00 -2.31 19.11
CA SER A 48 3.56 -2.46 20.50
C SER A 48 2.95 -1.19 21.10
N ALA A 49 2.82 -0.12 20.31
CA ALA A 49 2.39 1.19 20.77
C ALA A 49 1.03 1.18 21.50
N SER A 50 0.10 0.32 21.09
CA SER A 50 -1.22 0.17 21.73
C SER A 50 -1.17 -0.33 23.17
N ASN A 51 -0.11 -1.07 23.53
CA ASN A 51 0.04 -1.66 24.85
C ASN A 51 0.76 -0.71 25.83
N ARG A 52 1.24 0.43 25.35
CA ARG A 52 1.94 1.41 26.18
C ARG A 52 0.93 2.27 26.94
N LEU A 53 0.98 2.21 28.26
CA LEU A 53 0.12 3.03 29.14
C LEU A 53 0.54 4.51 29.16
N ALA A 54 1.82 4.79 28.90
CA ALA A 54 2.35 6.14 28.74
C ALA A 54 2.24 6.59 27.28
N GLY A 55 1.77 7.82 27.06
CA GLY A 55 1.74 8.43 25.73
C GLY A 55 3.14 8.61 25.12
N PRO A 56 3.23 8.88 23.81
CA PRO A 56 4.51 9.18 23.17
C PRO A 56 5.18 10.41 23.82
N GLU A 57 6.51 10.42 23.88
CA GLU A 57 7.24 11.62 24.32
C GLU A 57 6.89 12.78 23.38
N GLY A 58 6.39 13.88 23.97
CA GLY A 58 6.08 15.09 23.23
C GLY A 58 7.34 15.79 22.71
N MET A 59 7.14 16.85 21.94
CA MET A 59 8.25 17.72 21.50
C MET A 59 8.81 18.52 22.69
N ASP A 60 10.13 18.65 22.79
CA ASP A 60 10.77 19.53 23.76
C ASP A 60 10.28 20.98 23.59
N GLY A 61 10.04 21.68 24.70
CA GLY A 61 9.48 23.02 24.68
C GLY A 61 10.36 24.05 23.96
N LYS A 62 11.69 23.91 24.02
CA LYS A 62 12.61 24.79 23.28
C LYS A 62 12.57 24.49 21.80
N ALA A 63 12.49 23.21 21.41
CA ALA A 63 12.32 22.81 20.02
C ALA A 63 10.99 23.35 19.45
N ALA A 64 9.89 23.24 20.20
CA ALA A 64 8.60 23.78 19.82
C ALA A 64 8.64 25.31 19.63
N LYS A 65 9.26 26.03 20.58
CA LYS A 65 9.46 27.47 20.49
C LYS A 65 10.31 27.85 19.27
N ALA A 66 11.44 27.18 19.05
CA ALA A 66 12.32 27.45 17.92
C ALA A 66 11.60 27.25 16.57
N GLY A 67 10.80 26.18 16.45
CA GLY A 67 9.97 25.95 15.28
C GLY A 67 8.96 27.07 15.03
N TYR A 68 8.27 27.52 16.09
CA TYR A 68 7.32 28.63 16.00
C TYR A 68 7.99 29.96 15.67
N ASP A 69 9.15 30.25 16.25
CA ASP A 69 9.92 31.46 15.97
C ASP A 69 10.42 31.47 14.52
N GLN A 70 10.89 30.33 14.01
CA GLN A 70 11.29 30.19 12.61
C GLN A 70 10.11 30.37 11.65
N TYR A 71 8.95 29.81 11.99
CA TYR A 71 7.72 30.02 11.23
C TYR A 71 7.40 31.51 11.14
N GLN A 72 7.36 32.23 12.27
CA GLN A 72 7.11 33.68 12.27
C GLN A 72 8.18 34.45 11.48
N LYS A 73 9.46 34.08 11.61
CA LYS A 73 10.57 34.72 10.89
C LYS A 73 10.38 34.63 9.38
N SER A 74 9.91 33.49 8.88
CA SER A 74 9.71 33.27 7.43
C SER A 74 8.73 34.26 6.79
N PHE A 75 7.77 34.81 7.55
CA PHE A 75 6.85 35.85 7.07
C PHE A 75 7.38 37.27 7.25
N ARG A 76 8.26 37.51 8.24
CA ARG A 76 8.83 38.85 8.52
C ARG A 76 10.06 39.15 7.68
N ALA A 77 10.84 38.13 7.38
CA ALA A 77 12.03 38.20 6.55
C ALA A 77 12.02 36.97 5.63
N PRO A 78 11.31 37.03 4.49
CA PRO A 78 11.38 35.97 3.49
C PRO A 78 12.85 35.76 3.14
N GLU A 79 13.37 34.55 3.35
CA GLU A 79 14.74 34.22 2.96
C GLU A 79 14.90 34.56 1.47
N PRO A 80 15.97 35.26 1.07
CA PRO A 80 16.19 35.60 -0.32
C PRO A 80 16.11 34.32 -1.16
N ARG A 81 15.09 34.23 -2.02
CA ARG A 81 14.98 33.08 -2.94
C ARG A 81 16.20 33.12 -3.83
N PRO A 82 17.10 32.11 -3.79
CA PRO A 82 18.18 32.07 -4.76
C PRO A 82 17.54 31.98 -6.15
N SER A 83 17.90 32.90 -7.04
CA SER A 83 17.45 32.90 -8.43
C SER A 83 18.17 31.79 -9.19
N THR A 84 17.93 30.54 -8.80
CA THR A 84 18.49 29.36 -9.46
C THR A 84 17.53 28.97 -10.58
N PHE A 85 17.49 29.78 -11.64
CA PHE A 85 17.04 29.32 -12.95
C PHE A 85 18.22 28.60 -13.60
N VAL A 86 18.41 27.32 -13.28
CA VAL A 86 19.28 26.45 -14.08
C VAL A 86 18.39 25.74 -15.08
N ILE A 87 18.06 26.41 -16.18
CA ILE A 87 17.61 25.73 -17.39
C ILE A 87 18.87 25.08 -17.96
N GLY A 88 19.16 23.88 -17.46
CA GLY A 88 20.25 23.04 -17.96
C GLY A 88 19.93 22.51 -19.34
N VAL A 89 20.13 23.33 -20.37
CA VAL A 89 20.34 22.84 -21.75
C VAL A 89 21.84 22.72 -21.96
N GLY A 90 22.39 21.57 -21.58
CA GLY A 90 23.83 21.29 -21.60
C GLY A 90 24.12 19.86 -22.06
N ARG A 91 23.86 19.63 -23.35
CA ARG A 91 24.04 18.40 -24.16
C ARG A 91 23.20 17.18 -23.81
#